data_AF-A0A539EKM5-F1
#
_entry.id   AF-A0A539EKM5-F1
#
_cell.length_a   1.000
_cell.length_b   1.000
_cell.length_c   1.000
_cell.angle_alpha   90.00
_cell.angle_beta   90.00
_cell.angle_gamma   90.00
#
_symmetry.space_group_name_H-M   'P 1'
#
loop_
_entity.id
_entity.type
_entity.pdbx_description
1 polymer ?
#
loop_
_entity_poly.entity_id
_entity_poly.type
_entity_poly.pdbx_seq_one_letter_code
_entity_poly.pdbx_strand_id
1 'polypeptide(L)' 'MDYILLTPGPTPLPPSVYKAMSEPILHHRTSEFGEQFQQVLADLKLVYRTKGDVLMMTASGTGSMESTVV' A
#
# COMPACT_ATOMS: atom_id res chain seq x y z
N MET A 1 9.41 24.23 1.64
CA MET A 1 10.55 23.31 1.49
C MET A 1 10.61 22.97 0.01
N ASP A 2 11.50 23.65 -0.70
CA ASP A 2 11.60 23.54 -2.17
C ASP A 2 12.62 22.46 -2.56
N TYR A 3 12.44 21.25 -2.02
CA TYR A 3 13.28 20.09 -2.35
C TYR A 3 12.49 19.16 -3.29
N ILE A 4 13.01 18.97 -4.50
CA ILE A 4 12.43 18.07 -5.51
C ILE A 4 13.24 16.77 -5.51
N LEU A 5 12.62 15.67 -5.12
CA LEU A 5 13.22 14.33 -5.13
C LEU A 5 12.88 13.60 -6.45
N LEU A 6 13.89 13.29 -7.25
CA LEU A 6 13.77 12.66 -8.58
C LEU A 6 14.38 11.24 -8.63
N THR A 7 14.28 10.49 -7.55
CA THR A 7 14.69 9.07 -7.48
C THR A 7 13.58 8.14 -7.99
N PRO A 8 13.88 6.91 -8.46
CA PRO A 8 12.85 5.95 -8.88
C PRO A 8 12.01 5.39 -7.71
N GLY A 9 12.46 5.60 -6.47
CA GLY A 9 11.77 5.22 -5.24
C GLY A 9 12.71 5.40 -4.04
N PRO A 10 12.26 6.03 -2.94
CA PRO A 10 10.97 6.71 -2.76
C PRO A 10 10.86 7.99 -3.61
N THR A 11 9.65 8.54 -3.74
CA THR A 11 9.34 9.82 -4.41
C THR A 11 8.47 10.69 -3.51
N PRO A 12 8.33 12.01 -3.78
CA PRO A 12 7.41 12.86 -3.02
C PRO A 12 5.96 12.37 -3.15
N LEU A 13 5.25 12.33 -2.03
CA LEU A 13 3.83 11.93 -2.02
C LEU A 13 2.92 13.16 -2.22
N PRO A 14 1.72 12.99 -2.80
CA PRO A 14 0.71 14.05 -2.79
C PRO A 14 0.34 14.48 -1.36
N PRO A 15 0.02 15.77 -1.11
CA PRO A 15 -0.33 16.27 0.23
C PRO A 15 -1.45 15.48 0.94
N SER A 16 -2.42 14.96 0.19
CA SER A 16 -3.51 14.13 0.74
C SER A 16 -3.00 12.84 1.39
N VAL A 17 -1.95 12.24 0.83
CA VAL A 17 -1.35 11.00 1.37
C VAL A 17 -0.61 11.30 2.67
N TYR A 18 0.14 12.40 2.75
CA TYR A 18 0.77 12.82 4.01
C TYR A 18 -0.25 13.06 5.11
N LYS A 19 -1.40 13.66 4.77
CA LYS A 19 -2.50 13.86 5.72
C LYS A 19 -3.03 12.51 6.24
N ALA A 20 -3.35 11.58 5.36
CA ALA A 20 -3.82 10.25 5.75
C ALA A 20 -2.79 9.50 6.63
N MET A 21 -1.50 9.60 6.30
CA MET A 21 -0.42 8.98 7.08
C MET A 21 -0.22 9.61 8.47
N SER A 22 -0.75 10.82 8.70
CA SER A 22 -0.68 11.49 10.00
C SER A 22 -1.81 11.10 10.96
N GLU A 23 -2.80 10.34 10.48
CA GLU A 23 -3.92 9.85 11.29
C GLU A 23 -3.48 8.70 12.22
N PRO A 24 -4.18 8.47 13.35
CA PRO A 24 -3.88 7.36 14.23
C PRO A 24 -3.95 6.00 13.52
N ILE A 25 -3.02 5.10 13.86
CA ILE A 25 -2.99 3.75 13.29
C ILE A 25 -4.18 2.94 13.84
N LEU A 26 -4.98 2.37 12.92
CA LEU A 26 -6.07 1.47 13.26
C LEU A 26 -5.55 0.14 13.83
N HIS A 27 -6.27 -0.41 14.79
CA HIS A 27 -5.96 -1.75 15.31
C HIS A 27 -6.38 -2.83 14.30
N HIS A 28 -5.43 -3.66 13.87
CA HIS A 28 -5.61 -4.63 12.77
C HIS A 28 -6.68 -5.72 13.00
N ARG A 29 -7.21 -5.87 14.21
CA ARG A 29 -8.28 -6.83 14.54
C ARG A 29 -9.67 -6.20 14.65
N THR A 30 -9.81 -4.93 14.29
CA THR A 30 -11.09 -4.22 14.28
C THR A 30 -11.82 -4.44 12.97
N SER A 31 -13.16 -4.32 12.99
CA SER A 31 -13.98 -4.35 11.78
C SER A 31 -13.65 -3.19 10.83
N GLU A 32 -13.41 -2.00 11.38
CA GLU A 32 -13.01 -0.80 10.64
C GLU A 32 -11.75 -1.04 9.79
N PHE A 33 -10.68 -1.59 10.40
CA PHE A 33 -9.48 -1.97 9.65
C PHE A 33 -9.80 -3.02 8.58
N GLY A 34 -10.61 -4.03 8.92
CA GLY A 34 -11.00 -5.08 7.98
C GLY A 34 -11.69 -4.53 6.73
N GLU A 35 -12.65 -3.62 6.90
CA GLU A 35 -13.37 -2.96 5.81
C GLU A 35 -12.41 -2.14 4.94
N GLN A 36 -11.56 -1.31 5.55
CA GLN A 36 -10.59 -0.49 4.82
C GLN A 36 -9.56 -1.36 4.07
N PHE A 37 -9.10 -2.44 4.68
CA PHE A 37 -8.14 -3.35 4.06
C PHE A 37 -8.74 -4.06 2.84
N GLN A 38 -10.00 -4.52 2.93
CA GLN A 38 -10.70 -5.13 1.79
C GLN A 38 -10.89 -4.13 0.63
N GLN A 39 -11.22 -2.87 0.95
CA GLN A 39 -11.32 -1.83 -0.07
C GLN A 39 -9.97 -1.61 -0.78
N VAL A 40 -8.87 -1.52 -0.04
CA VAL A 40 -7.52 -1.39 -0.62
C VAL A 40 -7.17 -2.57 -1.54
N LEU A 41 -7.50 -3.81 -1.15
CA LEU A 41 -7.27 -4.98 -2.00
C LEU A 41 -8.11 -4.93 -3.29
N ALA A 42 -9.35 -4.45 -3.23
CA ALA A 42 -10.20 -4.27 -4.40
C ALA A 42 -9.64 -3.19 -5.35
N ASP A 43 -9.18 -2.06 -4.81
CA ASP A 43 -8.58 -0.97 -5.60
C ASP A 43 -7.27 -1.41 -6.26
N LEU A 44 -6.46 -2.22 -5.56
CA LEU A 44 -5.24 -2.80 -6.15
C LEU A 44 -5.53 -3.72 -7.34
N LYS A 45 -6.67 -4.43 -7.36
CA LYS A 45 -7.08 -5.21 -8.55
C LYS A 45 -7.25 -4.31 -9.78
N LEU A 46 -7.72 -3.07 -9.61
CA LEU A 46 -7.83 -2.08 -10.68
C LEU A 46 -6.44 -1.60 -11.17
N VAL A 47 -5.53 -1.32 -10.23
CA VAL A 47 -4.14 -0.92 -10.55
C VAL A 47 -3.41 -2.00 -11.34
N TYR A 48 -3.47 -3.26 -10.87
CA TYR A 48 -2.84 -4.41 -11.52
C TYR A 48 -3.63 -4.95 -12.72
N ARG A 49 -4.85 -4.45 -12.96
CA ARG A 49 -5.75 -4.90 -14.02
C ARG A 49 -5.97 -6.41 -14.00
N THR A 50 -6.17 -6.98 -12.82
CA THR A 50 -6.32 -8.42 -12.61
C THR A 50 -7.72 -8.79 -12.14
N LYS A 51 -8.15 -10.01 -12.50
CA LYS A 51 -9.35 -10.66 -11.93
C LYS A 51 -9.02 -11.59 -10.77
N GLY A 52 -7.74 -11.94 -10.59
CA GLY A 52 -7.28 -12.80 -9.52
C GLY A 52 -7.24 -12.10 -8.17
N ASP A 53 -6.93 -12.84 -7.13
CA ASP A 53 -6.74 -12.28 -5.80
C ASP A 53 -5.42 -11.52 -5.68
N VAL A 54 -5.45 -10.45 -4.87
CA VAL A 54 -4.29 -9.65 -4.53
C VAL A 54 -3.90 -9.99 -3.10
N LEU A 55 -2.64 -10.38 -2.91
CA LEU A 55 -2.07 -10.63 -1.60
C LEU A 55 -1.19 -9.43 -1.22
N MET A 56 -1.41 -8.88 -0.03
CA MET A 56 -0.58 -7.80 0.49
C MET A 56 0.50 -8.37 1.42
N MET A 57 1.76 -8.05 1.11
CA MET A 57 2.92 -8.49 1.88
C MET A 57 3.48 -7.32 2.68
N THR A 58 3.76 -7.52 3.97
CA THR A 58 4.48 -6.54 4.80
C THR A 58 5.99 -6.62 4.55
N ALA A 59 6.38 -6.49 3.28
CA ALA A 59 7.75 -6.61 2.79
C ALA A 59 7.94 -5.71 1.57
N SER A 60 9.19 -5.57 1.11
CA SER A 60 9.47 -4.92 -0.17
C SER A 60 9.11 -5.84 -1.34
N GLY A 61 9.30 -5.32 -2.57
CA GLY A 61 9.15 -6.12 -3.79
C GLY A 61 10.06 -7.36 -3.81
N THR A 62 11.25 -7.29 -3.21
CA THR A 62 12.17 -8.43 -3.12
C THR A 62 11.60 -9.57 -2.28
N GLY A 63 11.06 -9.26 -1.08
CA GLY A 63 10.45 -10.29 -0.23
C GLY A 63 9.18 -10.87 -0.86
N SER A 64 8.43 -10.07 -1.61
CA SER A 64 7.29 -10.56 -2.39
C SER A 64 7.74 -11.51 -3.50
N MET A 65 8.81 -11.18 -4.23
CA MET A 65 9.38 -12.05 -5.26
C MET A 65 9.85 -13.39 -4.68
N GLU A 66 10.57 -13.36 -3.55
CA GLU A 66 11.05 -14.58 -2.89
C GLU A 66 9.89 -15.51 -2.49
N SER A 67 8.78 -14.96 -1.98
CA SER A 67 7.59 -15.72 -1.60
C SER A 67 6.89 -16.46 -2.75
N THR A 68 7.21 -16.14 -4.01
CA THR A 68 6.67 -16.86 -5.18
C THR A 68 7.42 -18.15 -5.49
N VAL A 69 8.60 -18.34 -4.88
CA VAL A 69 9.54 -19.44 -5.19
C VAL A 69 9.68 -20.42 -4.03
N VAL A 70 9.73 -19.91 -2.79
CA VAL A 70 9.97 -20.70 -1.55
C VAL A 70 8.67 -20.90 -0.80
#